data_AF-A0A7D9GZY0-F1
#
_entry.id   AF-A0A7D9GZY0-F1
#
_cell.length_a   1.000
_cell.length_b   1.000
_cell.length_c   1.000
_cell.angle_alpha   90.00
_cell.angle_beta   90.00
_cell.angle_gamma   90.00
#
_symmetry.space_group_name_H-M   'P 1'
#
loop_
_entity.id
_entity.type
_entity.pdbx_description
1 polymer ?
#
loop_
_entity_poly.entity_id
_entity_poly.type
_entity_poly.pdbx_seq_one_letter_code
_entity_poly.pdbx_strand_id
1 'polypeptide(L)'
;MFRRYLFKSCTSTLLAGIKSSKAGNIVKSSSALNSALRRFSVMSTQQQSMATPCKVVPASKIAQKYLKDVEQLTSKLDKPLTLVGLLANDDPAAKLYANWTGKTASKLGFNYKLVEIPQKDQLEEEIYQANRDDNVDGMIVYFPVFGDRQDQYLQQCVSIDKDVEGLNFQYISNMYHNVRFLDSDHKKKSILPCTPLAVVKILEYLGVYNNLLDYGDRLYGKTVTIINRSEIVGRPLAALLANDGATVYSVDINDIQIYERGDGLRLKQHQVKECTKSLEECAKSSDIIITGVPSKDYKFPTEYIKRGAVLVNFSSEKNFDGEAVKQVASMYVPMIGKVTIAMLLRNLLRLRINKYGSLEKPSEAKNDDNGEEEKSEN
;
A
#
# COMPACT_ATOMS: atom_id res chain seq x y z
N MET A 1 24.66 0.07 -46.22
CA MET A 1 26.00 -0.24 -45.66
C MET A 1 25.79 -0.60 -44.20
N PHE A 2 26.29 -1.75 -43.72
CA PHE A 2 25.99 -2.44 -42.44
C PHE A 2 24.77 -3.41 -42.41
N ARG A 3 24.93 -4.53 -43.12
CA ARG A 3 24.31 -5.84 -42.82
C ARG A 3 25.33 -6.91 -43.26
N ARG A 4 25.57 -7.94 -42.42
CA ARG A 4 26.53 -9.07 -42.57
C ARG A 4 27.94 -8.83 -42.02
N TYR A 5 28.15 -9.02 -40.72
CA TYR A 5 29.43 -9.47 -40.15
C TYR A 5 29.18 -9.91 -38.70
N LEU A 6 28.68 -11.14 -38.49
CA LEU A 6 28.75 -11.88 -37.19
C LEU A 6 28.12 -13.29 -37.28
N PHE A 7 28.36 -14.01 -38.37
CA PHE A 7 28.04 -15.44 -38.48
C PHE A 7 29.08 -16.10 -39.37
N LYS A 8 30.27 -16.39 -38.80
CA LYS A 8 31.30 -17.34 -39.29
C LYS A 8 32.60 -17.12 -38.50
N SER A 9 32.66 -17.65 -37.28
CA SER A 9 33.93 -17.88 -36.59
C SER A 9 33.72 -18.86 -35.44
N CYS A 10 33.43 -20.13 -35.74
CA CYS A 10 33.67 -21.23 -34.80
C CYS A 10 33.61 -22.63 -35.44
N THR A 11 33.98 -22.78 -36.72
CA THR A 11 34.04 -24.09 -37.38
C THR A 11 35.25 -24.18 -38.32
N SER A 12 36.47 -24.11 -37.77
CA SER A 12 37.66 -24.56 -38.54
C SER A 12 38.91 -24.91 -37.71
N THR A 13 38.80 -25.29 -36.44
CA THR A 13 40.00 -25.57 -35.61
C THR A 13 39.87 -26.83 -34.76
N LEU A 14 39.46 -27.95 -35.37
CA LEU A 14 39.56 -29.26 -34.72
C LEU A 14 39.64 -30.41 -35.73
N LEU A 15 40.42 -30.22 -36.80
CA LEU A 15 40.69 -31.23 -37.83
C LEU A 15 42.17 -31.14 -38.27
N ALA A 16 43.08 -31.23 -37.31
CA ALA A 16 44.50 -31.45 -37.59
C ALA A 16 45.20 -31.99 -36.34
N GLY A 17 45.20 -33.32 -36.18
CA GLY A 17 45.94 -33.99 -35.13
C GLY A 17 45.31 -35.30 -34.77
N ILE A 18 45.58 -36.34 -35.58
CA ILE A 18 45.73 -37.77 -35.23
C ILE A 18 45.79 -38.50 -36.58
N LYS A 19 47.00 -38.61 -37.14
CA LYS A 19 47.38 -39.69 -38.05
C LYS A 19 48.49 -40.46 -37.33
N SER A 20 48.43 -41.79 -37.42
CA SER A 20 49.39 -42.78 -36.91
C SER A 20 49.17 -43.26 -35.46
N SER A 21 48.38 -44.31 -35.28
CA SER A 21 48.94 -45.65 -34.99
C SER A 21 47.84 -46.69 -34.72
N LYS A 22 48.03 -47.86 -35.35
CA LYS A 22 47.56 -49.21 -35.01
C LYS A 22 46.05 -49.49 -34.88
N ALA A 23 45.61 -50.27 -35.87
CA ALA A 23 44.41 -51.10 -35.83
C ALA A 23 44.44 -52.09 -34.63
N GLY A 24 43.32 -52.17 -33.92
CA GLY A 24 43.07 -53.15 -32.86
C GLY A 24 42.11 -52.59 -31.81
N ASN A 25 40.95 -53.24 -31.63
CA ASN A 25 39.88 -52.93 -30.66
C ASN A 25 38.84 -51.84 -31.03
N ILE A 26 38.08 -52.08 -32.11
CA ILE A 26 36.80 -51.41 -32.37
C ILE A 26 35.66 -52.41 -32.13
N VAL A 27 35.42 -52.83 -30.87
CA VAL A 27 34.13 -53.47 -30.50
C VAL A 27 33.71 -53.15 -29.04
N LYS A 28 34.62 -52.72 -28.15
CA LYS A 28 34.30 -52.53 -26.71
C LYS A 28 33.92 -51.10 -26.26
N SER A 29 33.85 -50.10 -27.14
CA SER A 29 33.52 -48.71 -26.74
C SER A 29 32.06 -48.30 -26.97
N SER A 30 31.25 -49.10 -27.68
CA SER A 30 29.83 -48.81 -27.97
C SER A 30 28.93 -48.92 -26.72
N SER A 31 29.21 -49.88 -25.83
CA SER A 31 28.42 -50.06 -24.59
C SER A 31 28.71 -48.99 -23.54
N ALA A 32 29.95 -48.50 -23.46
CA ALA A 32 30.34 -47.44 -22.54
C ALA A 32 29.73 -46.09 -22.94
N LEU A 33 29.76 -45.75 -24.24
CA LEU A 33 29.14 -44.53 -24.78
C LEU A 33 27.61 -44.54 -24.65
N ASN A 34 26.95 -45.68 -24.91
CA ASN A 34 25.49 -45.80 -24.71
C ASN A 34 25.09 -45.79 -23.22
N SER A 35 25.94 -46.29 -22.32
CA SER A 35 25.72 -46.16 -20.87
C SER A 35 25.92 -44.72 -20.37
N ALA A 36 26.87 -43.98 -20.96
CA ALA A 36 27.14 -42.58 -20.64
C ALA A 36 26.04 -41.67 -21.19
N LEU A 37 25.54 -41.93 -22.41
CA LEU A 37 24.39 -41.23 -22.99
C LEU A 37 23.08 -41.55 -22.26
N ARG A 38 22.88 -42.78 -21.77
CA ARG A 38 21.74 -43.10 -20.88
C ARG A 38 21.89 -42.47 -19.49
N ARG A 39 23.11 -42.34 -18.94
CA ARG A 39 23.35 -41.60 -17.69
C ARG A 39 23.15 -40.09 -17.87
N PHE A 40 23.50 -39.53 -19.04
CA PHE A 40 23.20 -38.13 -19.36
C PHE A 40 21.71 -37.88 -19.66
N SER A 41 21.01 -38.84 -20.27
CA SER A 41 19.56 -38.76 -20.54
C SER A 41 18.68 -39.00 -19.32
N VAL A 42 19.21 -39.63 -18.26
CA VAL A 42 18.48 -39.88 -17.00
C VAL A 42 18.83 -38.82 -15.93
N MET A 43 19.87 -38.01 -16.15
CA MET A 43 20.21 -36.86 -15.29
C MET A 43 19.66 -35.52 -15.81
N SER A 44 18.79 -35.50 -16.83
CA SER A 44 18.14 -34.29 -17.35
C SER A 44 16.65 -34.16 -16.96
N THR A 45 16.16 -34.97 -16.02
CA THR A 45 14.72 -34.99 -15.66
C THR A 45 14.44 -34.76 -14.17
N GLN A 46 15.39 -34.17 -13.44
CA GLN A 46 15.16 -33.65 -12.09
C GLN A 46 15.92 -32.34 -11.88
N GLN A 47 15.59 -31.34 -12.70
CA GLN A 47 15.62 -29.96 -12.22
C GLN A 47 14.18 -29.56 -11.93
N GLN A 48 13.62 -30.15 -10.85
CA GLN A 48 12.57 -29.47 -10.12
C GLN A 48 13.17 -28.11 -9.75
N SER A 49 12.74 -27.06 -10.45
CA SER A 49 12.99 -25.69 -10.04
C SER A 49 12.66 -25.63 -8.55
N MET A 50 13.66 -25.44 -7.69
CA MET A 50 13.38 -25.21 -6.27
C MET A 50 12.50 -23.97 -6.23
N ALA A 51 11.19 -24.16 -6.08
CA ALA A 51 10.26 -23.07 -5.94
C ALA A 51 10.66 -22.36 -4.66
N THR A 52 11.22 -21.16 -4.78
CA THR A 52 11.51 -20.32 -3.62
C THR A 52 10.22 -20.22 -2.82
N PRO A 53 10.20 -20.69 -1.55
CA PRO A 53 8.96 -20.71 -0.79
C PRO A 53 8.45 -19.28 -0.62
N CYS A 54 7.15 -19.07 -0.86
CA CYS A 54 6.51 -17.78 -0.68
C CYS A 54 6.77 -17.23 0.72
N LYS A 55 7.30 -16.01 0.81
CA LYS A 55 7.52 -15.32 2.07
C LYS A 55 6.22 -14.70 2.55
N VAL A 56 5.56 -15.33 3.51
CA VAL A 56 4.41 -14.73 4.19
C VAL A 56 4.89 -13.65 5.16
N VAL A 57 4.46 -12.41 4.94
CA VAL A 57 4.85 -11.27 5.77
C VAL A 57 3.64 -10.80 6.58
N PRO A 58 3.65 -10.98 7.92
CA PRO A 58 2.55 -10.52 8.75
C PRO A 58 2.58 -8.99 8.88
N ALA A 59 1.41 -8.35 8.83
CA ALA A 59 1.29 -6.89 9.01
C ALA A 59 1.88 -6.38 10.32
N SER A 60 1.92 -7.18 11.39
CA SER A 60 2.57 -6.81 12.65
C SER A 60 4.05 -6.49 12.47
N LYS A 61 4.78 -7.26 11.65
CA LYS A 61 6.22 -7.06 11.41
C LYS A 61 6.48 -5.76 10.66
N ILE A 62 5.60 -5.42 9.73
CA ILE A 62 5.68 -4.17 8.95
C ILE A 62 5.31 -2.98 9.84
N ALA A 63 4.22 -3.10 10.60
CA ALA A 63 3.72 -2.05 11.48
C ALA A 63 4.72 -1.66 12.57
N GLN A 64 5.51 -2.60 13.10
CA GLN A 64 6.49 -2.34 14.16
C GLN A 64 7.41 -1.16 13.87
N LYS A 65 7.88 -0.99 12.63
CA LYS A 65 8.71 0.15 12.24
C LYS A 65 7.96 1.47 12.47
N TYR A 66 6.75 1.58 11.92
CA TYR A 66 5.94 2.78 11.99
C TYR A 66 5.41 3.06 13.38
N LEU A 67 5.09 2.03 14.17
CA LEU A 67 4.65 2.17 15.55
C LEU A 67 5.77 2.75 16.43
N LYS A 68 7.04 2.37 16.21
CA LYS A 68 8.19 2.97 16.89
C LYS A 68 8.37 4.44 16.50
N ASP A 69 8.21 4.77 15.22
CA ASP A 69 8.28 6.17 14.76
C ASP A 69 7.16 7.01 15.42
N VAL A 70 5.95 6.45 15.53
CA VAL A 70 4.83 7.10 16.22
C VAL A 70 5.13 7.26 17.71
N GLU A 71 5.64 6.24 18.39
CA GLU A 71 6.03 6.29 19.81
C GLU A 71 7.04 7.42 20.09
N GLN A 72 8.06 7.57 19.24
CA GLN A 72 9.06 8.63 19.34
C GLN A 72 8.51 10.04 19.10
N LEU A 73 7.46 10.16 18.30
CA LEU A 73 6.79 11.44 18.06
C LEU A 73 5.82 11.76 19.19
N THR A 74 5.11 10.76 19.71
CA THR A 74 4.21 10.91 20.85
C THR A 74 4.96 11.31 22.11
N SER A 75 6.19 10.84 22.33
CA SER A 75 7.00 11.25 23.48
C SER A 75 7.39 12.73 23.49
N LYS A 76 7.20 13.45 22.37
CA LYS A 76 7.45 14.90 22.25
C LYS A 76 6.20 15.74 22.48
N LEU A 77 5.05 15.10 22.72
CA LEU A 77 3.81 15.81 22.98
C LEU A 77 3.76 16.23 24.44
N ASP A 78 3.36 17.47 24.69
CA ASP A 78 3.14 17.97 26.05
C ASP A 78 1.92 17.32 26.72
N LYS A 79 0.94 16.91 25.91
CA LYS A 79 -0.28 16.24 26.35
C LYS A 79 -0.67 15.11 25.40
N PRO A 80 -1.23 14.00 25.90
CA PRO A 80 -1.79 12.95 25.06
C PRO A 80 -2.86 13.52 24.11
N LEU A 81 -2.81 13.12 22.84
CA LEU A 81 -3.87 13.46 21.89
C LEU A 81 -5.07 12.52 22.09
N THR A 82 -6.27 13.07 21.93
CA THR A 82 -7.51 12.29 22.03
C THR A 82 -8.02 11.88 20.65
N LEU A 83 -8.09 10.57 20.43
CA LEU A 83 -8.73 9.94 19.28
C LEU A 83 -10.11 9.39 19.68
N VAL A 84 -11.17 9.86 19.02
CA VAL A 84 -12.53 9.35 19.18
C VAL A 84 -12.84 8.33 18.09
N GLY A 85 -13.26 7.12 18.45
CA GLY A 85 -13.79 6.13 17.53
C GLY A 85 -15.31 6.07 17.59
N LEU A 86 -15.98 6.24 16.45
CA LEU A 86 -17.43 6.19 16.33
C LEU A 86 -17.84 4.87 15.67
N LEU A 87 -18.48 3.97 16.43
CA LEU A 87 -18.91 2.66 15.98
C LEU A 87 -20.44 2.59 15.97
N ALA A 88 -21.02 2.55 14.76
CA ALA A 88 -22.47 2.52 14.55
C ALA A 88 -22.94 1.24 13.83
N ASN A 89 -22.20 0.15 13.94
CA ASN A 89 -22.58 -1.15 13.37
C ASN A 89 -22.34 -2.29 14.36
N ASP A 90 -23.08 -3.37 14.17
CA ASP A 90 -22.98 -4.60 14.98
C ASP A 90 -22.02 -5.63 14.38
N ASP A 91 -21.19 -5.23 13.41
CA ASP A 91 -20.25 -6.16 12.77
C ASP A 91 -19.15 -6.57 13.78
N PRO A 92 -19.02 -7.88 14.11
CA PRO A 92 -17.98 -8.36 14.99
C PRO A 92 -16.57 -8.00 14.52
N ALA A 93 -16.34 -7.92 13.20
CA ALA A 93 -15.04 -7.55 12.64
C ALA A 93 -14.71 -6.08 12.90
N ALA A 94 -15.68 -5.18 12.71
CA ALA A 94 -15.54 -3.76 13.02
C ALA A 94 -15.31 -3.53 14.52
N LYS A 95 -16.09 -4.20 15.40
CA LYS A 95 -15.90 -4.10 16.86
C LYS A 95 -14.53 -4.61 17.31
N LEU A 96 -14.05 -5.70 16.71
CA LEU A 96 -12.71 -6.22 16.99
C LEU A 96 -11.62 -5.24 16.53
N TYR A 97 -11.78 -4.65 15.33
CA TYR A 97 -10.86 -3.66 14.80
C TYR A 97 -10.84 -2.40 15.66
N ALA A 98 -11.99 -1.89 16.10
CA ALA A 98 -12.10 -0.75 17.00
C ALA A 98 -11.38 -0.98 18.34
N ASN A 99 -11.52 -2.18 18.90
CA ASN A 99 -10.79 -2.59 20.10
C ASN A 99 -9.28 -2.67 19.88
N TRP A 100 -8.82 -3.14 18.72
CA TRP A 100 -7.40 -3.16 18.39
C TRP A 100 -6.82 -1.76 18.17
N THR A 101 -7.57 -0.86 17.54
CA THR A 101 -7.22 0.55 17.40
C THR A 101 -7.03 1.16 18.78
N GLY A 102 -8.01 0.99 19.68
CA GLY A 102 -7.92 1.50 21.06
C GLY A 102 -6.73 0.95 21.85
N LYS A 103 -6.52 -0.38 21.84
CA LYS A 103 -5.37 -1.00 22.51
C LYS A 103 -4.04 -0.48 21.98
N THR A 104 -3.93 -0.27 20.67
CA THR A 104 -2.69 0.21 20.04
C THR A 104 -2.46 1.70 20.34
N ALA A 105 -3.51 2.51 20.26
CA ALA A 105 -3.48 3.94 20.58
C ALA A 105 -3.08 4.16 22.05
N SER A 106 -3.76 3.52 23.00
CA SER A 106 -3.44 3.65 24.42
C SER A 106 -2.04 3.17 24.76
N LYS A 107 -1.55 2.09 24.12
CA LYS A 107 -0.17 1.62 24.31
C LYS A 107 0.86 2.67 23.87
N LEU A 108 0.55 3.46 22.86
CA LEU A 108 1.44 4.48 22.30
C LEU A 108 1.27 5.86 22.96
N GLY A 109 0.50 5.97 24.04
CA GLY A 109 0.31 7.21 24.79
C GLY A 109 -0.79 8.13 24.25
N PHE A 110 -1.71 7.62 23.42
CA PHE A 110 -2.90 8.36 23.00
C PHE A 110 -4.09 8.08 23.93
N ASN A 111 -4.93 9.09 24.14
CA ASN A 111 -6.24 8.89 24.73
C ASN A 111 -7.18 8.35 23.65
N TYR A 112 -7.84 7.22 23.90
CA TYR A 112 -8.81 6.65 22.96
C TYR A 112 -10.18 6.54 23.63
N LYS A 113 -11.19 7.12 23.00
CA LYS A 113 -12.59 7.04 23.42
C LYS A 113 -13.40 6.35 22.33
N LEU A 114 -13.93 5.17 22.62
CA LEU A 114 -14.88 4.48 21.75
C LEU A 114 -16.30 4.91 22.13
N VAL A 115 -17.05 5.43 21.17
CA VAL A 115 -18.48 5.73 21.27
C VAL A 115 -19.21 4.67 20.47
N GLU A 116 -19.88 3.75 21.16
CA GLU A 116 -20.81 2.79 20.53
C GLU A 116 -22.16 3.48 20.37
N ILE A 117 -22.65 3.55 19.14
CA ILE A 117 -23.84 4.31 18.75
C ILE A 117 -24.93 3.29 18.38
N PRO A 118 -25.95 3.07 19.24
CA PRO A 118 -26.95 2.04 19.04
C PRO A 118 -27.85 2.30 17.82
N GLN A 119 -28.12 3.58 17.53
CA GLN A 119 -28.97 4.00 16.42
C GLN A 119 -28.12 4.71 15.37
N LYS A 120 -28.03 4.12 14.18
CA LYS A 120 -27.19 4.64 13.08
C LYS A 120 -27.47 6.10 12.74
N ASP A 121 -28.72 6.52 12.85
CA ASP A 121 -29.17 7.89 12.55
C ASP A 121 -28.61 8.94 13.54
N GLN A 122 -28.13 8.53 14.72
CA GLN A 122 -27.49 9.42 15.70
C GLN A 122 -26.01 9.68 15.38
N LEU A 123 -25.41 8.93 14.44
CA LEU A 123 -24.00 9.05 14.13
C LEU A 123 -23.60 10.45 13.65
N GLU A 124 -24.45 11.08 12.85
CA GLU A 124 -24.19 12.43 12.34
C GLU A 124 -24.11 13.46 13.50
N GLU A 125 -25.01 13.38 14.47
CA GLU A 125 -24.99 14.26 15.65
C GLU A 125 -23.70 14.04 16.47
N GLU A 126 -23.31 12.79 16.71
CA GLU A 126 -22.07 12.46 17.42
C GLU A 126 -20.82 12.97 16.68
N ILE A 127 -20.81 12.92 15.34
CA ILE A 127 -19.74 13.53 14.53
C ILE A 127 -19.69 15.04 14.78
N TYR A 128 -20.84 15.73 14.75
CA TYR A 128 -20.87 17.18 15.00
C TYR A 128 -20.47 17.56 16.42
N GLN A 129 -20.84 16.76 17.43
CA GLN A 129 -20.40 16.98 18.81
C GLN A 129 -18.88 16.80 18.93
N ALA A 130 -18.33 15.71 18.37
CA ALA A 130 -16.88 15.47 18.36
C ALA A 130 -16.11 16.54 17.56
N ASN A 131 -16.71 17.11 16.51
CA ASN A 131 -16.14 18.21 15.75
C ASN A 131 -16.00 19.48 16.60
N ARG A 132 -16.96 19.78 17.47
CA ARG A 132 -16.97 20.98 18.32
C ARG A 132 -16.16 20.83 19.60
N ASP A 133 -15.89 19.62 20.06
CA ASP A 133 -15.11 19.37 21.28
C ASP A 133 -13.62 19.66 21.07
N ASP A 134 -13.09 20.70 21.73
CA ASP A 134 -11.67 21.07 21.68
C ASP A 134 -10.73 20.04 22.33
N ASN A 135 -11.27 19.10 23.12
CA ASN A 135 -10.50 18.00 23.69
C ASN A 135 -10.30 16.84 22.72
N VAL A 136 -11.00 16.82 21.58
CA VAL A 136 -10.87 15.82 20.52
C VAL A 136 -9.89 16.32 19.48
N ASP A 137 -8.75 15.62 19.33
CA ASP A 137 -7.73 15.95 18.34
C ASP A 137 -7.95 15.22 17.01
N GLY A 138 -8.67 14.09 17.01
CA GLY A 138 -9.05 13.40 15.79
C GLY A 138 -10.17 12.37 16.01
N MET A 139 -10.80 11.96 14.92
CA MET A 139 -11.88 10.97 14.94
C MET A 139 -11.81 9.97 13.78
N ILE A 140 -12.23 8.74 14.06
CA ILE A 140 -12.35 7.64 13.11
C ILE A 140 -13.80 7.13 13.12
N VAL A 141 -14.37 6.89 11.93
CA VAL A 141 -15.72 6.31 11.79
C VAL A 141 -15.59 4.90 11.25
N TYR A 142 -16.15 3.91 11.96
CA TYR A 142 -16.05 2.51 11.54
C TYR A 142 -17.11 2.16 10.50
N PHE A 143 -16.74 2.24 9.22
CA PHE A 143 -17.56 1.83 8.08
C PHE A 143 -17.58 0.31 7.86
N PRO A 144 -18.61 -0.25 7.18
CA PRO A 144 -19.81 0.43 6.67
C PRO A 144 -20.85 0.72 7.76
N VAL A 145 -21.60 1.81 7.64
CA VAL A 145 -22.68 2.15 8.59
C VAL A 145 -24.03 1.84 7.95
N PHE A 146 -24.36 2.54 6.86
CA PHE A 146 -25.56 2.30 6.05
C PHE A 146 -25.26 1.40 4.84
N GLY A 147 -24.01 1.37 4.37
CA GLY A 147 -23.59 0.56 3.22
C GLY A 147 -23.99 1.14 1.87
N ASP A 148 -24.43 2.39 1.83
CA ASP A 148 -24.84 3.11 0.62
C ASP A 148 -24.13 4.49 0.52
N ARG A 149 -24.70 5.42 -0.25
CA ARG A 149 -24.15 6.76 -0.44
C ARG A 149 -24.14 7.61 0.84
N GLN A 150 -24.91 7.26 1.87
CA GLN A 150 -24.92 7.97 3.15
C GLN A 150 -23.59 7.85 3.87
N ASP A 151 -22.87 6.73 3.71
CA ASP A 151 -21.53 6.57 4.27
C ASP A 151 -20.56 7.59 3.65
N GLN A 152 -20.71 7.91 2.36
CA GLN A 152 -19.91 8.95 1.69
C GLN A 152 -20.25 10.34 2.21
N TYR A 153 -21.52 10.59 2.54
CA TYR A 153 -21.96 11.85 3.15
C TYR A 153 -21.35 12.01 4.56
N LEU A 154 -21.45 10.98 5.41
CA LEU A 154 -20.90 10.98 6.77
C LEU A 154 -19.38 11.24 6.78
N GLN A 155 -18.64 10.73 5.80
CA GLN A 155 -17.21 11.04 5.64
C GLN A 155 -16.94 12.54 5.48
N GLN A 156 -17.85 13.28 4.85
CA GLN A 156 -17.73 14.72 4.64
C GLN A 156 -18.20 15.55 5.84
N CYS A 157 -18.97 14.97 6.76
CA CYS A 157 -19.35 15.61 8.02
C CYS A 157 -18.17 15.73 9.00
N VAL A 158 -17.15 14.89 8.86
CA VAL A 158 -15.94 14.94 9.70
C VAL A 158 -15.10 16.17 9.34
N SER A 159 -14.74 16.96 10.35
CA SER A 159 -13.87 18.13 10.15
C SER A 159 -12.52 17.71 9.57
N ILE A 160 -12.05 18.46 8.57
CA ILE A 160 -10.77 18.21 7.88
C ILE A 160 -9.58 18.16 8.85
N ASP A 161 -9.61 18.94 9.93
CA ASP A 161 -8.54 19.00 10.93
C ASP A 161 -8.59 17.83 11.95
N LYS A 162 -9.68 17.06 11.96
CA LYS A 162 -9.91 15.91 12.85
C LYS A 162 -10.06 14.58 12.09
N ASP A 163 -10.14 14.60 10.76
CA ASP A 163 -10.22 13.42 9.91
C ASP A 163 -8.88 12.68 9.84
N VAL A 164 -8.65 11.73 10.74
CA VAL A 164 -7.38 10.96 10.77
C VAL A 164 -7.28 9.93 9.65
N GLU A 165 -8.40 9.57 9.03
CA GLU A 165 -8.45 8.59 7.95
C GLU A 165 -8.16 9.21 6.60
N GLY A 166 -8.36 10.53 6.44
CA GLY A 166 -8.16 11.26 5.19
C GLY A 166 -9.28 11.00 4.17
N LEU A 167 -10.51 10.80 4.63
CA LEU A 167 -11.69 10.54 3.81
C LEU A 167 -12.42 11.81 3.35
N ASN A 168 -12.09 12.97 3.92
CA ASN A 168 -12.57 14.25 3.45
C ASN A 168 -12.16 14.46 1.98
N PHE A 169 -13.10 14.93 1.17
CA PHE A 169 -12.93 15.12 -0.27
C PHE A 169 -11.72 15.98 -0.60
N GLN A 170 -11.36 16.95 0.24
CA GLN A 170 -10.17 17.78 0.03
C GLN A 170 -8.88 16.94 0.02
N TYR A 171 -8.74 15.96 0.92
CA TYR A 171 -7.57 15.07 0.96
C TYR A 171 -7.52 14.16 -0.25
N ILE A 172 -8.65 13.58 -0.63
CA ILE A 172 -8.78 12.71 -1.80
C ILE A 172 -8.48 13.49 -3.09
N SER A 173 -9.04 14.68 -3.24
CA SER A 173 -8.80 15.56 -4.37
C SER A 173 -7.34 15.97 -4.47
N ASN A 174 -6.73 16.39 -3.35
CA ASN A 174 -5.31 16.74 -3.32
C ASN A 174 -4.41 15.57 -3.72
N MET A 175 -4.73 14.36 -3.24
CA MET A 175 -4.03 13.15 -3.63
C MET A 175 -4.15 12.89 -5.14
N TYR A 176 -5.35 12.99 -5.73
CA TYR A 176 -5.53 12.80 -7.18
C TYR A 176 -4.74 13.81 -8.01
N HIS A 177 -4.69 15.07 -7.57
CA HIS A 177 -3.96 16.15 -8.25
C HIS A 177 -2.49 16.28 -7.82
N ASN A 178 -1.97 15.35 -7.01
CA ASN A 178 -0.60 15.38 -6.47
C ASN A 178 -0.25 16.68 -5.70
N VAL A 179 -1.25 17.31 -5.09
CA VAL A 179 -1.09 18.49 -4.22
C VAL A 179 -0.59 18.03 -2.85
N ARG A 180 0.57 18.53 -2.44
CA ARG A 180 1.26 18.08 -1.21
C ARG A 180 0.92 18.89 0.04
N PHE A 181 0.41 20.10 -0.14
CA PHE A 181 0.15 21.05 0.94
C PHE A 181 -1.27 21.61 0.83
N LEU A 182 -1.90 21.88 1.97
CA LEU A 182 -3.23 22.48 2.08
C LEU A 182 -3.18 24.01 1.96
N ASP A 183 -2.01 24.59 2.21
CA ASP A 183 -1.76 26.02 2.25
C ASP A 183 -0.73 26.44 1.20
N SER A 184 -0.81 27.72 0.80
CA SER A 184 0.15 28.35 -0.13
C SER A 184 1.56 28.42 0.43
N ASP A 185 1.70 28.53 1.77
CA ASP A 185 2.97 28.68 2.46
C ASP A 185 3.74 27.35 2.64
N HIS A 186 3.16 26.24 2.18
CA HIS A 186 3.74 24.89 2.29
C HIS A 186 4.05 24.45 3.73
N LYS A 187 3.25 24.87 4.72
CA LYS A 187 3.42 24.50 6.14
C LYS A 187 2.52 23.32 6.53
N LYS A 188 1.32 23.22 5.96
CA LYS A 188 0.32 22.20 6.28
C LYS A 188 0.31 21.11 5.23
N LYS A 189 0.87 19.94 5.52
CA LYS A 189 0.88 18.84 4.55
C LYS A 189 -0.53 18.25 4.41
N SER A 190 -0.95 18.00 3.18
CA SER A 190 -2.16 17.23 2.93
C SER A 190 -1.90 15.76 3.30
N ILE A 191 -2.69 15.21 4.22
CA ILE A 191 -2.60 13.79 4.57
C ILE A 191 -3.18 12.94 3.43
N LEU A 192 -2.76 11.68 3.40
CA LEU A 192 -3.27 10.71 2.44
C LEU A 192 -4.20 9.74 3.16
N PRO A 193 -5.20 9.17 2.44
CA PRO A 193 -6.08 8.17 3.00
C PRO A 193 -5.29 7.00 3.62
N CYS A 194 -5.56 6.65 4.88
CA CYS A 194 -4.67 5.78 5.66
C CYS A 194 -4.54 4.37 5.08
N THR A 195 -5.60 3.83 4.46
CA THR A 195 -5.61 2.48 3.88
C THR A 195 -4.78 2.39 2.59
N PRO A 196 -5.00 3.23 1.55
CA PRO A 196 -4.08 3.34 0.42
C PRO A 196 -2.63 3.60 0.84
N LEU A 197 -2.42 4.52 1.80
CA LEU A 197 -1.10 4.81 2.33
C LEU A 197 -0.46 3.59 3.00
N ALA A 198 -1.21 2.79 3.75
CA ALA A 198 -0.72 1.56 4.37
C ALA A 198 -0.27 0.54 3.33
N VAL A 199 -1.02 0.38 2.24
CA VAL A 199 -0.62 -0.51 1.14
C VAL A 199 0.68 -0.04 0.48
N VAL A 200 0.82 1.26 0.19
CA VAL A 200 2.08 1.83 -0.30
C VAL A 200 3.23 1.54 0.66
N LYS A 201 3.04 1.76 1.97
CA LYS A 201 4.05 1.48 3.00
C LYS A 201 4.40 0.01 3.17
N ILE A 202 3.47 -0.89 2.85
CA ILE A 202 3.73 -2.32 2.77
C ILE A 202 4.59 -2.61 1.55
N LEU A 203 4.25 -2.10 0.36
CA LEU A 203 5.01 -2.32 -0.86
C LEU A 203 6.45 -1.76 -0.76
N GLU A 204 6.63 -0.60 -0.14
CA GLU A 204 7.95 -0.05 0.21
C GLU A 204 8.75 -1.02 1.10
N TYR A 205 8.12 -1.58 2.15
CA TYR A 205 8.77 -2.52 3.05
C TYR A 205 9.15 -3.84 2.37
N LEU A 206 8.34 -4.31 1.42
CA LEU A 206 8.60 -5.54 0.66
C LEU A 206 9.71 -5.38 -0.39
N GLY A 207 10.24 -4.16 -0.59
CA GLY A 207 11.29 -3.89 -1.57
C GLY A 207 10.78 -3.85 -3.02
N VAL A 208 9.48 -3.62 -3.19
CA VAL A 208 8.85 -3.51 -4.51
C VAL A 208 9.18 -2.15 -5.16
N TYR A 209 9.28 -1.11 -4.34
CA TYR A 209 9.67 0.23 -4.77
C TYR A 209 11.17 0.27 -5.08
N ASN A 210 11.52 0.74 -6.27
CA ASN A 210 12.90 0.92 -6.68
C ASN A 210 13.46 2.22 -6.10
N ASN A 211 14.27 2.12 -5.05
CA ASN A 211 14.88 3.29 -4.40
C ASN A 211 16.00 3.95 -5.21
N LEU A 212 16.41 3.36 -6.35
CA LEU A 212 17.35 3.98 -7.28
C LEU A 212 16.68 5.03 -8.19
N LEU A 213 15.35 5.02 -8.27
CA LEU A 213 14.57 5.98 -9.05
C LEU A 213 14.15 7.17 -8.18
N ASP A 214 13.91 8.29 -8.84
CA ASP A 214 13.45 9.51 -8.20
C ASP A 214 12.09 9.34 -7.50
N TYR A 215 11.85 10.19 -6.52
CA TYR A 215 10.58 10.20 -5.80
C TYR A 215 9.42 10.53 -6.74
N GLY A 216 8.40 9.67 -6.76
CA GLY A 216 7.28 9.74 -7.72
C GLY A 216 7.46 8.89 -8.98
N ASP A 217 8.58 8.17 -9.13
CA ASP A 217 8.83 7.23 -10.23
C ASP A 217 9.31 5.85 -9.76
N ARG A 218 9.22 5.58 -8.46
CA ARG A 218 9.77 4.37 -7.82
C ARG A 218 9.07 3.08 -8.22
N LEU A 219 7.86 3.16 -8.80
CA LEU A 219 7.14 2.03 -9.35
C LEU A 219 7.19 1.97 -10.88
N TYR A 220 8.03 2.78 -11.52
CA TYR A 220 8.16 2.76 -12.97
C TYR A 220 8.45 1.35 -13.51
N GLY A 221 7.69 0.95 -14.52
CA GLY A 221 7.78 -0.37 -15.15
C GLY A 221 7.17 -1.52 -14.34
N LYS A 222 6.50 -1.25 -13.21
CA LYS A 222 5.70 -2.25 -12.49
C LYS A 222 4.25 -2.22 -12.93
N THR A 223 3.68 -3.41 -13.03
CA THR A 223 2.26 -3.59 -13.34
C THR A 223 1.51 -4.11 -12.11
N VAL A 224 0.39 -3.46 -11.77
CA VAL A 224 -0.42 -3.78 -10.58
C VAL A 224 -1.85 -4.10 -10.98
N THR A 225 -2.43 -5.18 -10.49
CA THR A 225 -3.88 -5.42 -10.58
C THR A 225 -4.51 -5.17 -9.22
N ILE A 226 -5.50 -4.29 -9.15
CA ILE A 226 -6.30 -4.01 -7.94
C ILE A 226 -7.71 -4.53 -8.16
N ILE A 227 -8.13 -5.47 -7.31
CA ILE A 227 -9.49 -6.03 -7.30
C ILE A 227 -10.28 -5.34 -6.20
N ASN A 228 -10.72 -4.12 -6.52
CA ASN A 228 -11.65 -3.26 -5.78
C ASN A 228 -11.54 -1.86 -6.43
N ARG A 229 -12.67 -1.23 -6.74
CA ARG A 229 -12.74 0.16 -7.26
C ARG A 229 -13.64 1.06 -6.41
N SER A 230 -13.66 0.86 -5.10
CA SER A 230 -14.40 1.70 -4.16
C SER A 230 -13.81 3.12 -4.10
N GLU A 231 -14.66 4.10 -3.80
CA GLU A 231 -14.23 5.49 -3.56
C GLU A 231 -13.33 5.64 -2.33
N ILE A 232 -13.49 4.74 -1.35
CA ILE A 232 -12.78 4.81 -0.06
C ILE A 232 -11.34 4.33 -0.20
N VAL A 233 -11.10 3.26 -0.99
CA VAL A 233 -9.78 2.61 -1.04
C VAL A 233 -9.35 2.29 -2.47
N GLY A 234 -10.19 1.63 -3.26
CA GLY A 234 -9.80 1.09 -4.57
C GLY A 234 -9.28 2.15 -5.54
N ARG A 235 -10.10 3.17 -5.84
CA ARG A 235 -9.73 4.27 -6.74
C ARG A 235 -8.59 5.13 -6.19
N PRO A 236 -8.60 5.55 -4.91
CA PRO A 236 -7.46 6.22 -4.29
C PRO A 236 -6.13 5.47 -4.44
N LEU A 237 -6.15 4.16 -4.18
CA LEU A 237 -4.95 3.33 -4.28
C LEU A 237 -4.47 3.20 -5.72
N ALA A 238 -5.38 3.01 -6.68
CA ALA A 238 -5.03 2.92 -8.09
C ALA A 238 -4.34 4.20 -8.58
N ALA A 239 -4.91 5.36 -8.26
CA ALA A 239 -4.34 6.65 -8.59
C ALA A 239 -2.97 6.89 -7.93
N LEU A 240 -2.83 6.53 -6.65
CA LEU A 240 -1.57 6.73 -5.91
C LEU A 240 -0.43 5.92 -6.51
N LEU A 241 -0.68 4.64 -6.85
CA LEU A 241 0.33 3.78 -7.46
C LEU A 241 0.65 4.21 -8.91
N ALA A 242 -0.35 4.65 -9.67
CA ALA A 242 -0.15 5.18 -11.02
C ALA A 242 0.67 6.49 -11.02
N ASN A 243 0.40 7.37 -10.05
CA ASN A 243 1.17 8.60 -9.85
C ASN A 243 2.63 8.34 -9.45
N ASP A 244 2.93 7.19 -8.83
CA ASP A 244 4.30 6.72 -8.51
C ASP A 244 4.98 5.98 -9.68
N GLY A 245 4.33 5.91 -10.85
CA GLY A 245 4.89 5.40 -12.11
C GLY A 245 4.43 4.00 -12.52
N ALA A 246 3.55 3.34 -11.76
CA ALA A 246 3.03 2.02 -12.12
C ALA A 246 1.97 2.09 -13.23
N THR A 247 1.83 1.01 -14.00
CA THR A 247 0.61 0.74 -14.78
C THR A 247 -0.34 -0.06 -13.91
N VAL A 248 -1.52 0.47 -13.63
CA VAL A 248 -2.47 -0.15 -12.69
C VAL A 248 -3.75 -0.57 -13.40
N TYR A 249 -4.07 -1.85 -13.36
CA TYR A 249 -5.36 -2.40 -13.75
C TYR A 249 -6.33 -2.33 -12.56
N SER A 250 -7.26 -1.37 -12.61
CA SER A 250 -8.33 -1.23 -11.63
C SER A 250 -9.54 -2.04 -12.07
N VAL A 251 -9.83 -3.10 -11.32
CA VAL A 251 -10.92 -4.04 -11.61
C VAL A 251 -12.15 -3.69 -10.76
N ASP A 252 -13.29 -3.63 -11.42
CA ASP A 252 -14.61 -3.52 -10.80
C ASP A 252 -15.52 -4.68 -11.25
N ILE A 253 -16.73 -4.73 -10.72
CA ILE A 253 -17.72 -5.77 -11.04
C ILE A 253 -18.09 -5.76 -12.53
N ASN A 254 -18.11 -4.57 -13.14
CA ASN A 254 -18.65 -4.38 -14.50
C ASN A 254 -17.55 -4.30 -15.58
N ASP A 255 -16.38 -3.77 -15.26
CA ASP A 255 -15.35 -3.40 -16.22
C ASP A 255 -13.95 -3.28 -15.56
N ILE A 256 -12.94 -3.14 -16.41
CA ILE A 256 -11.54 -2.93 -16.00
C ILE A 256 -11.05 -1.62 -16.62
N GLN A 257 -10.35 -0.83 -15.82
CA GLN A 257 -9.72 0.42 -16.24
C GLN A 257 -8.21 0.36 -16.03
N ILE A 258 -7.46 1.06 -16.88
CA ILE A 258 -6.01 1.25 -16.77
C ILE A 258 -5.74 2.64 -16.23
N TYR A 259 -5.04 2.71 -15.10
CA TYR A 259 -4.52 3.94 -14.52
C TYR A 259 -3.04 4.01 -14.83
N GLU A 260 -2.62 5.08 -15.48
CA GLU A 260 -1.22 5.36 -15.82
C GLU A 260 -0.86 6.77 -15.38
N ARG A 261 0.44 7.06 -15.30
CA ARG A 261 0.90 8.42 -15.03
C ARG A 261 0.38 9.37 -16.10
N GLY A 262 -0.02 10.58 -15.70
CA GLY A 262 -0.38 11.61 -16.66
C GLY A 262 0.82 12.14 -17.42
N ASP A 263 0.75 12.08 -18.75
CA ASP A 263 1.77 12.65 -19.66
C ASP A 263 1.61 14.18 -19.88
N GLY A 264 0.77 14.84 -19.08
CA GLY A 264 0.41 16.25 -19.29
C GLY A 264 1.41 17.24 -18.67
N LEU A 265 1.88 18.22 -19.46
CA LEU A 265 2.65 19.38 -18.98
C LEU A 265 1.88 20.25 -17.97
N ARG A 266 0.53 20.24 -18.01
CA ARG A 266 -0.34 21.11 -17.19
C ARG A 266 -1.02 20.40 -16.02
N LEU A 267 -1.23 19.08 -16.09
CA LEU A 267 -1.89 18.29 -15.05
C LEU A 267 -1.08 17.03 -14.79
N LYS A 268 -0.40 16.97 -13.64
CA LYS A 268 0.29 15.79 -13.13
C LYS A 268 -0.69 14.77 -12.52
N GLN A 269 -1.88 14.62 -13.09
CA GLN A 269 -2.89 13.68 -12.60
C GLN A 269 -2.79 12.37 -13.37
N HIS A 270 -3.02 11.24 -12.70
CA HIS A 270 -3.19 9.95 -13.38
C HIS A 270 -4.22 10.03 -14.52
N GLN A 271 -3.94 9.33 -15.62
CA GLN A 271 -4.88 9.15 -16.71
C GLN A 271 -5.61 7.83 -16.54
N VAL A 272 -6.92 7.83 -16.83
CA VAL A 272 -7.76 6.63 -16.80
C VAL A 272 -8.14 6.30 -18.23
N LYS A 273 -7.88 5.06 -18.63
CA LYS A 273 -8.23 4.50 -19.94
C LYS A 273 -9.09 3.25 -19.72
N GLU A 274 -10.04 3.01 -20.62
CA GLU A 274 -10.77 1.74 -20.60
C GLU A 274 -9.85 0.58 -20.99
N CYS A 275 -10.03 -0.58 -20.34
CA CYS A 275 -9.28 -1.78 -20.65
C CYS A 275 -10.18 -2.82 -21.32
N THR A 276 -9.74 -3.35 -22.45
CA THR A 276 -10.43 -4.46 -23.15
C THR A 276 -9.95 -5.84 -22.73
N LYS A 277 -8.90 -5.92 -21.91
CA LYS A 277 -8.31 -7.18 -21.45
C LYS A 277 -9.18 -7.85 -20.40
N SER A 278 -9.11 -9.18 -20.34
CA SER A 278 -9.77 -9.94 -19.29
C SER A 278 -9.03 -9.81 -17.95
N LEU A 279 -9.71 -10.15 -16.85
CA LEU A 279 -9.08 -10.22 -15.51
C LEU A 279 -7.86 -11.16 -15.50
N GLU A 280 -7.94 -12.28 -16.20
CA GLU A 280 -6.87 -13.27 -16.31
C GLU A 280 -5.63 -12.66 -16.99
N GLU A 281 -5.81 -11.95 -18.10
CA GLU A 281 -4.72 -11.30 -18.83
C GLU A 281 -4.04 -10.20 -18.00
N CYS A 282 -4.84 -9.39 -17.32
CA CYS A 282 -4.34 -8.34 -16.42
C CYS A 282 -3.54 -8.94 -15.25
N ALA A 283 -4.08 -9.97 -14.60
CA ALA A 283 -3.43 -10.62 -13.48
C ALA A 283 -2.13 -11.36 -13.88
N LYS A 284 -2.13 -12.08 -15.02
CA LYS A 284 -0.95 -12.78 -15.53
C LYS A 284 0.19 -11.85 -15.95
N SER A 285 -0.14 -10.62 -16.33
CA SER A 285 0.86 -9.58 -16.66
C SER A 285 1.32 -8.76 -15.45
N SER A 286 0.63 -8.85 -14.31
CA SER A 286 0.91 -8.05 -13.13
C SER A 286 2.01 -8.63 -12.25
N ASP A 287 2.89 -7.76 -11.77
CA ASP A 287 3.90 -8.10 -10.76
C ASP A 287 3.33 -8.06 -9.35
N ILE A 288 2.26 -7.29 -9.16
CA ILE A 288 1.60 -7.07 -7.86
C ILE A 288 0.10 -7.27 -8.05
N ILE A 289 -0.52 -8.04 -7.16
CA ILE A 289 -1.97 -8.21 -7.12
C ILE A 289 -2.48 -7.82 -5.74
N ILE A 290 -3.45 -6.91 -5.71
CA ILE A 290 -4.01 -6.34 -4.50
C ILE A 290 -5.52 -6.62 -4.47
N THR A 291 -6.01 -7.32 -3.46
CA THR A 291 -7.45 -7.65 -3.32
C THR A 291 -8.06 -6.89 -2.16
N GLY A 292 -9.33 -6.50 -2.33
CA GLY A 292 -10.09 -5.82 -1.29
C GLY A 292 -11.60 -6.06 -1.39
N VAL A 293 -12.03 -7.23 -1.83
CA VAL A 293 -13.45 -7.52 -2.03
C VAL A 293 -14.11 -7.84 -0.68
N PRO A 294 -15.15 -7.10 -0.27
CA PRO A 294 -15.83 -7.29 1.02
C PRO A 294 -16.83 -8.45 0.96
N SER A 295 -16.40 -9.62 0.47
CA SER A 295 -17.22 -10.83 0.38
C SER A 295 -16.44 -12.05 0.85
N LYS A 296 -17.09 -12.84 1.70
CA LYS A 296 -16.58 -14.14 2.22
C LYS A 296 -16.43 -15.17 1.10
N ASP A 297 -17.34 -15.13 0.14
CA ASP A 297 -17.44 -16.10 -0.95
C ASP A 297 -16.43 -15.81 -2.06
N TYR A 298 -15.93 -14.57 -2.12
CA TYR A 298 -14.93 -14.20 -3.11
C TYR A 298 -13.58 -14.88 -2.82
N LYS A 299 -13.05 -15.58 -3.83
CA LYS A 299 -11.70 -16.14 -3.85
C LYS A 299 -11.06 -15.81 -5.19
N PHE A 300 -9.88 -15.18 -5.13
CA PHE A 300 -9.12 -14.85 -6.31
C PHE A 300 -8.51 -16.14 -6.92
N PRO A 301 -8.73 -16.41 -8.22
CA PRO A 301 -8.23 -17.63 -8.86
C PRO A 301 -6.69 -17.68 -8.85
N THR A 302 -6.13 -18.79 -8.37
CA THR A 302 -4.66 -18.90 -8.17
C THR A 302 -3.94 -19.05 -9.51
N GLU A 303 -4.61 -19.60 -10.52
CA GLU A 303 -4.13 -19.79 -11.89
C GLU A 303 -3.86 -18.46 -12.63
N TYR A 304 -4.45 -17.35 -12.17
CA TYR A 304 -4.24 -16.03 -12.74
C TYR A 304 -2.96 -15.37 -12.21
N ILE A 305 -2.39 -15.91 -11.13
CA ILE A 305 -1.25 -15.31 -10.44
C ILE A 305 0.03 -15.62 -11.23
N LYS A 306 0.70 -14.57 -11.70
CA LYS A 306 2.04 -14.66 -12.26
C LYS A 306 3.01 -15.22 -11.21
N ARG A 307 3.83 -16.20 -11.60
CA ARG A 307 4.86 -16.77 -10.73
C ARG A 307 5.81 -15.67 -10.23
N GLY A 308 6.00 -15.61 -8.92
CA GLY A 308 6.82 -14.59 -8.26
C GLY A 308 6.11 -13.25 -8.00
N ALA A 309 4.81 -13.14 -8.27
CA ALA A 309 4.03 -11.95 -7.95
C ALA A 309 3.98 -11.67 -6.44
N VAL A 310 3.80 -10.40 -6.07
CA VAL A 310 3.55 -9.96 -4.71
C VAL A 310 2.04 -9.82 -4.48
N LEU A 311 1.54 -10.42 -3.41
CA LEU A 311 0.10 -10.44 -3.11
C LEU A 311 -0.20 -9.67 -1.82
N VAL A 312 -1.20 -8.78 -1.87
CA VAL A 312 -1.66 -8.02 -0.71
C VAL A 312 -3.18 -8.10 -0.62
N ASN A 313 -3.71 -8.47 0.55
CA ASN A 313 -5.13 -8.42 0.82
C ASN A 313 -5.46 -7.37 1.87
N PHE A 314 -6.29 -6.39 1.51
CA PHE A 314 -6.76 -5.36 2.42
C PHE A 314 -8.21 -5.54 2.88
N SER A 315 -8.93 -6.54 2.35
CA SER A 315 -10.24 -6.91 2.86
C SER A 315 -10.14 -7.48 4.28
N SER A 316 -11.19 -7.31 5.08
CA SER A 316 -11.40 -8.08 6.31
C SER A 316 -11.54 -9.58 6.01
N GLU A 317 -12.03 -9.90 4.81
CA GLU A 317 -12.22 -11.26 4.33
C GLU A 317 -10.98 -11.83 3.65
N LYS A 318 -10.83 -13.15 3.70
CA LYS A 318 -9.73 -13.86 3.04
C LYS A 318 -10.02 -14.00 1.56
N ASN A 319 -9.57 -13.06 0.75
CA ASN A 319 -9.79 -13.11 -0.70
C ASN A 319 -8.82 -14.06 -1.44
N PHE A 320 -7.70 -14.47 -0.84
CA PHE A 320 -6.78 -15.45 -1.41
C PHE A 320 -6.89 -16.79 -0.69
N ASP A 321 -6.73 -17.88 -1.43
CA ASP A 321 -6.44 -19.19 -0.85
C ASP A 321 -4.98 -19.21 -0.36
N GLY A 322 -4.82 -19.09 0.96
CA GLY A 322 -3.52 -18.96 1.60
C GLY A 322 -2.58 -20.15 1.38
N GLU A 323 -3.05 -21.35 1.04
CA GLU A 323 -2.19 -22.50 0.77
C GLU A 323 -1.77 -22.52 -0.70
N ALA A 324 -2.73 -22.33 -1.61
CA ALA A 324 -2.47 -22.31 -3.04
C ALA A 324 -1.54 -21.17 -3.44
N VAL A 325 -1.75 -19.95 -2.93
CA VAL A 325 -0.93 -18.79 -3.30
C VAL A 325 0.51 -18.88 -2.82
N LYS A 326 0.79 -19.65 -1.75
CA LYS A 326 2.16 -19.84 -1.24
C LYS A 326 3.05 -20.62 -2.20
N GLN A 327 2.48 -21.35 -3.15
CA GLN A 327 3.22 -22.12 -4.15
C GLN A 327 3.61 -21.28 -5.37
N VAL A 328 2.99 -20.11 -5.56
CA VAL A 328 3.12 -19.29 -6.78
C VAL A 328 3.74 -17.92 -6.49
N ALA A 329 3.30 -17.25 -5.42
CA ALA A 329 3.73 -15.90 -5.09
C ALA A 329 5.15 -15.85 -4.50
N SER A 330 5.84 -14.72 -4.68
CA SER A 330 7.12 -14.49 -4.01
C SER A 330 6.92 -14.02 -2.56
N MET A 331 5.96 -13.13 -2.35
CA MET A 331 5.60 -12.59 -1.05
C MET A 331 4.08 -12.46 -0.93
N TYR A 332 3.55 -12.71 0.27
CA TYR A 332 2.13 -12.61 0.54
C TYR A 332 1.86 -11.90 1.88
N VAL A 333 1.01 -10.88 1.85
CA VAL A 333 0.50 -10.15 3.02
C VAL A 333 -1.00 -10.45 3.19
N PRO A 334 -1.39 -11.31 4.16
CA PRO A 334 -2.77 -11.78 4.29
C PRO A 334 -3.78 -10.72 4.74
N MET A 335 -3.34 -9.75 5.54
CA MET A 335 -4.15 -8.68 6.11
C MET A 335 -3.26 -7.46 6.36
N ILE A 336 -3.81 -6.25 6.24
CA ILE A 336 -3.05 -5.01 6.44
C ILE A 336 -3.41 -4.20 7.69
N GLY A 337 -4.48 -4.56 8.41
CA GLY A 337 -5.10 -3.69 9.42
C GLY A 337 -4.16 -3.08 10.47
N LYS A 338 -3.13 -3.81 10.92
CA LYS A 338 -2.13 -3.26 11.87
C LYS A 338 -1.30 -2.13 11.27
N VAL A 339 -1.00 -2.17 9.98
CA VAL A 339 -0.31 -1.09 9.27
C VAL A 339 -1.26 0.09 9.07
N THR A 340 -2.54 -0.18 8.78
CA THR A 340 -3.57 0.86 8.69
C THR A 340 -3.70 1.65 10.00
N ILE A 341 -3.77 0.97 11.15
CA ILE A 341 -3.78 1.63 12.47
C ILE A 341 -2.52 2.48 12.68
N ALA A 342 -1.34 1.99 12.29
CA ALA A 342 -0.10 2.76 12.40
C ALA A 342 -0.12 4.02 11.51
N MET A 343 -0.67 3.93 10.29
CA MET A 343 -0.80 5.09 9.40
C MET A 343 -1.84 6.09 9.91
N LEU A 344 -2.92 5.62 10.50
CA LEU A 344 -3.95 6.44 11.14
C LEU A 344 -3.37 7.27 12.30
N LEU A 345 -2.62 6.65 13.21
CA LEU A 345 -1.98 7.38 14.32
C LEU A 345 -0.91 8.35 13.83
N ARG A 346 -0.19 8.00 12.76
CA ARG A 346 0.74 8.92 12.09
C ARG A 346 0.02 10.11 11.45
N ASN A 347 -1.16 9.91 10.87
CA ASN A 347 -1.99 10.98 10.33
C ASN A 347 -2.48 11.90 11.45
N LEU A 348 -2.91 11.36 12.60
CA LEU A 348 -3.29 12.17 13.76
C LEU A 348 -2.15 13.11 14.23
N LEU A 349 -0.93 12.59 14.34
CA LEU A 349 0.25 13.41 14.64
C LEU A 349 0.51 14.48 13.55
N ARG A 350 0.25 14.16 12.28
CA ARG A 350 0.37 15.13 11.19
C ARG A 350 -0.67 16.24 11.30
N LEU A 351 -1.92 15.92 11.62
CA LEU A 351 -2.98 16.91 11.83
C LEU A 351 -2.64 17.83 13.01
N ARG A 352 -2.10 17.28 14.10
CA ARG A 352 -1.58 18.06 15.22
C ARG A 352 -0.54 19.08 14.78
N ILE A 353 0.45 18.66 13.99
CA ILE A 353 1.49 19.54 13.43
C ILE A 353 0.87 20.60 12.51
N ASN A 354 -0.10 20.22 11.66
CA ASN A 354 -0.75 21.17 10.76
C ASN A 354 -1.54 22.24 11.54
N LYS A 355 -2.13 21.90 12.69
CA LYS A 355 -2.91 22.82 13.51
C LYS A 355 -2.05 23.79 14.33
N TYR A 356 -0.93 23.33 14.89
CA TYR A 356 -0.12 24.14 15.83
C TYR A 356 1.29 24.48 15.33
N GLY A 357 1.68 24.02 14.14
CA GLY A 357 3.01 24.24 13.56
C GLY A 357 4.12 23.37 14.16
N SER A 358 3.89 22.73 15.33
CA SER A 358 4.82 21.81 15.96
C SER A 358 4.09 20.78 16.84
N LEU A 359 4.83 19.78 17.33
CA LEU A 359 4.31 18.81 18.31
C LEU A 359 4.33 19.35 19.74
N GLU A 360 5.20 20.33 19.98
CA GLU A 360 5.30 21.11 21.22
C GLU A 360 4.30 22.28 21.12
N LYS A 361 3.75 22.77 22.24
CA LYS A 361 2.94 24.00 22.21
C LYS A 361 3.83 25.18 21.74
N PRO A 362 3.29 26.14 20.96
CA PRO A 362 3.86 27.48 20.96
C PRO A 362 3.88 27.95 22.41
N SER A 363 5.04 28.33 22.93
CA SER A 363 5.09 29.08 24.19
C SER A 363 4.11 30.23 24.04
N GLU A 364 3.12 30.30 24.93
CA GLU A 364 2.24 31.46 25.03
C GLU A 364 3.13 32.68 24.91
N ALA A 365 2.90 33.48 23.86
CA ALA A 365 3.64 34.71 23.67
C ALA A 365 3.58 35.44 25.01
N LYS A 366 4.75 35.65 25.62
CA LYS A 366 4.84 36.61 26.70
C LYS A 366 4.28 37.89 26.11
N ASN A 367 3.09 38.27 26.57
CA ASN A 367 2.67 39.65 26.49
C ASN A 367 3.73 40.41 27.26
N ASP A 368 4.73 40.93 26.56
CA ASP A 368 5.55 42.03 27.05
C ASP A 368 4.63 43.26 27.05
N ASP A 369 3.67 43.25 27.97
CA ASP A 369 2.95 44.42 28.43
C ASP A 369 3.84 45.07 29.50
N ASN A 370 4.97 45.62 29.05
CA ASN A 370 5.69 46.60 29.84
C ASN A 370 5.01 47.93 29.58
N GLY A 371 4.10 48.28 30.49
CA GLY A 371 3.54 49.61 30.59
C GLY A 371 4.66 50.65 30.66
N GLU A 372 4.67 51.55 29.68
CA GLU A 372 5.35 52.83 29.80
C GLU A 372 4.49 53.76 30.67
N GLU A 373 4.60 53.59 31.99
CA GLU A 373 4.45 54.69 32.93
C GLU A 373 5.85 55.22 33.26
N GLU A 374 6.24 56.36 32.69
CA GLU A 374 7.08 57.37 33.35
C GLU A 374 6.98 58.71 32.59
N LYS A 375 6.22 59.66 33.14
CA LYS A 375 6.65 60.82 33.95
C LYS A 375 7.17 62.01 33.12
N SER A 376 6.38 63.08 33.23
CA SER A 376 6.76 64.48 33.27
C SER A 376 8.27 64.78 33.43
N GLU A 377 8.82 65.57 32.52
CA GLU A 377 9.65 66.74 32.84
C GLU A 377 9.89 67.61 31.58
N ASN A 378 9.73 68.92 31.79
CA ASN A 378 9.87 70.10 30.91
C ASN A 378 8.71 70.53 30.02
#